data_AF-A0A6V8PXQ5-F1
#
_entry.id   AF-A0A6V8PXQ5-F1
#
_cell.length_a   1.000
_cell.length_b   1.000
_cell.length_c   1.000
_cell.angle_alpha   90.00
_cell.angle_beta   90.00
_cell.angle_gamma   90.00
#
_symmetry.space_group_name_H-M   'P 1'
#
loop_
_entity.id
_entity.type
_entity.pdbx_description
1 polymer ?
#
loop_
_entity_poly.entity_id
_entity_poly.type
_entity_poly.pdbx_seq_one_letter_code
_entity_poly.pdbx_strand_id
1 'polypeptide(L)'
;MNFFLMPMFFLSGAMFPIRNLPTWMDSLVRINPLAYGVDAMRYVLIGPAFQAFPIHVSLAVMAILAAVMIAGAVISFNIGDG
;
A
#
# COMPACT_ATOMS: atom_id res chain seq x y z
N MET A 1 -1.62 -2.24 29.90
CA MET A 1 -2.12 -1.36 28.82
C MET A 1 -1.24 -1.53 27.60
N ASN A 2 -1.80 -2.00 26.47
CA ASN A 2 -1.00 -2.24 25.27
C ASN A 2 -0.78 -0.94 24.46
N PHE A 3 0.20 -0.15 24.89
CA PHE A 3 0.59 1.12 24.26
C PHE A 3 1.06 0.96 22.81
N PHE A 4 1.48 -0.25 22.42
CA PHE A 4 1.90 -0.58 21.06
C PHE A 4 0.76 -0.90 20.11
N LEU A 5 -0.42 -1.29 20.62
CA LEU A 5 -1.56 -1.61 19.75
C LEU A 5 -2.04 -0.37 19.00
N MET A 6 -2.14 0.79 19.67
CA MET A 6 -2.58 2.04 19.05
C MET A 6 -1.72 2.50 17.85
N PRO A 7 -0.38 2.66 17.97
CA PRO A 7 0.44 3.08 16.84
C PRO A 7 0.47 2.03 15.72
N MET A 8 0.42 0.73 16.03
CA MET A 8 0.33 -0.31 15.00
C MET A 8 -1.02 -0.34 14.29
N PHE A 9 -2.12 -0.09 15.00
CA PHE A 9 -3.46 0.02 14.39
C PHE A 9 -3.57 1.23 13.45
N PHE A 10 -2.93 2.34 13.83
CA PHE A 10 -2.83 3.53 12.98
C PHE A 10 -1.92 3.32 11.77
N LEU A 11 -0.79 2.61 11.92
CA LEU A 11 0.10 2.27 10.80
C LEU A 11 -0.51 1.27 9.81
N SER A 12 -1.44 0.43 10.26
CA SER A 12 -2.11 -0.61 9.47
C SER A 12 -2.99 -0.06 8.32
N GLY A 13 -3.27 1.24 8.30
CA GLY A 13 -4.05 1.87 7.22
C GLY A 13 -5.56 1.59 7.26
N ALA A 14 -6.02 0.74 8.19
CA ALA A 14 -7.43 0.38 8.37
C ALA A 14 -8.33 1.54 8.79
N MET A 15 -7.81 2.53 9.55
CA MET A 15 -8.60 3.64 10.10
C MET A 15 -8.31 5.03 9.52
N PHE A 16 -7.29 5.22 8.67
CA PHE A 16 -7.04 6.53 8.06
C PHE A 16 -7.70 6.62 6.68
N PRO A 17 -8.85 7.28 6.55
CA PRO A 17 -9.23 7.87 5.27
C PRO A 17 -8.16 8.92 4.91
N ILE A 18 -7.65 8.87 3.69
CA ILE A 18 -6.57 9.76 3.21
C ILE A 18 -7.00 11.25 3.19
N ARG A 19 -8.27 11.52 3.50
CA ARG A 19 -8.92 12.82 3.34
C ARG A 19 -8.56 13.90 4.38
N ASN A 20 -7.63 13.66 5.33
CA ASN A 20 -7.22 14.66 6.34
C ASN A 20 -5.83 14.38 6.94
N LEU A 21 -4.90 13.77 6.20
CA LEU A 21 -3.55 13.60 6.73
C LEU A 21 -2.75 14.93 6.68
N PRO A 22 -1.94 15.23 7.70
CA PRO A 22 -1.01 16.35 7.63
C PRO A 22 -0.05 16.13 6.45
N THR A 23 0.38 17.22 5.80
CA THR A 23 1.08 17.21 4.50
C THR A 23 2.32 16.32 4.46
N TRP A 24 3.01 16.17 5.60
CA TRP A 24 4.16 15.27 5.74
C TRP A 24 3.77 13.79 5.64
N MET A 25 2.60 13.39 6.13
CA MET A 25 2.10 12.02 6.01
C MET A 25 1.52 11.74 4.62
N ASP A 26 0.88 12.72 3.95
CA ASP A 26 0.41 12.53 2.56
C ASP A 26 1.58 12.20 1.61
N SER A 27 2.70 12.90 1.81
CA SER A 27 3.94 12.64 1.07
C SER A 27 4.47 11.23 1.31
N LEU A 28 4.44 10.75 2.55
CA LEU A 28 4.88 9.39 2.90
C LEU A 28 3.95 8.31 2.35
N VAL A 29 2.64 8.54 2.38
CA VAL A 29 1.62 7.61 1.88
C VAL A 29 1.74 7.46 0.36
N ARG A 30 2.00 8.54 -0.38
CA ARG A 30 2.24 8.51 -1.83
C ARG A 30 3.48 7.72 -2.24
N ILE A 31 4.50 7.67 -1.38
CA ILE A 31 5.72 6.89 -1.64
C ILE A 31 5.51 5.40 -1.32
N ASN A 32 4.55 5.07 -0.45
CA ASN A 32 4.34 3.72 0.00
C ASN A 32 3.44 2.92 -0.97
N PRO A 33 3.97 1.94 -1.73
CA PRO A 33 3.17 1.15 -2.67
C PRO A 33 2.08 0.31 -1.98
N LEU A 34 2.22 -0.02 -0.68
CA LEU A 34 1.17 -0.70 0.08
C LEU A 34 -0.08 0.18 0.27
N ALA A 35 0.08 1.51 0.30
CA ALA A 35 -1.07 2.41 0.44
C ALA A 35 -2.03 2.29 -0.76
N TYR A 36 -1.48 2.09 -1.96
CA TYR A 36 -2.26 1.86 -3.18
C TYR A 36 -3.05 0.54 -3.14
N GLY A 37 -2.46 -0.52 -2.59
CA GLY A 37 -3.15 -1.81 -2.40
C GLY A 37 -4.31 -1.72 -1.41
N VAL A 38 -4.11 -1.05 -0.28
CA VAL A 38 -5.16 -0.83 0.73
C VAL A 38 -6.28 0.08 0.18
N ASP A 39 -5.94 1.13 -0.58
CA ASP A 39 -6.92 2.00 -1.23
C ASP A 39 -7.77 1.24 -2.27
N ALA A 40 -7.15 0.36 -3.07
CA ALA A 40 -7.85 -0.49 -4.02
C ALA A 40 -8.78 -1.50 -3.32
N MET A 41 -8.35 -2.12 -2.22
CA MET A 41 -9.21 -2.99 -1.41
C MET A 41 -10.39 -2.22 -0.80
N ARG A 42 -10.14 -1.01 -0.31
CA ARG A 42 -11.17 -0.14 0.26
C ARG A 42 -12.20 0.27 -0.79
N TYR A 43 -11.77 0.54 -2.02
CA TYR A 43 -12.66 0.78 -3.16
C TYR A 43 -13.63 -0.40 -3.39
N VAL A 44 -13.13 -1.64 -3.34
CA VAL A 44 -13.95 -2.84 -3.55
C VAL A 44 -14.90 -3.11 -2.38
N LEU A 45 -14.43 -2.93 -1.14
CA LEU A 45 -15.18 -3.30 0.07
C LEU A 45 -16.18 -2.24 0.54
N ILE A 46 -15.84 -0.95 0.40
CA ILE A 46 -16.61 0.18 0.95
C ILE A 46 -17.21 1.05 -0.15
N GLY A 47 -16.67 0.96 -1.37
CA GLY A 47 -17.15 1.71 -2.55
C GLY A 47 -16.32 2.97 -2.86
N PRO A 48 -16.62 3.63 -4.00
CA PRO A 48 -15.81 4.73 -4.55
C PRO A 48 -15.78 6.00 -3.69
N ALA A 49 -16.70 6.15 -2.74
CA ALA A 49 -16.80 7.35 -1.89
C ALA A 49 -15.57 7.60 -1.00
N PHE A 50 -14.72 6.59 -0.80
CA PHE A 50 -13.51 6.64 0.02
C PHE A 50 -12.21 6.48 -0.78
N GLN A 51 -12.30 6.56 -2.11
CA GLN A 51 -11.16 6.38 -3.00
C GLN A 51 -10.22 7.58 -2.93
N ALA A 52 -8.98 7.35 -2.52
CA ALA A 52 -7.96 8.40 -2.43
C ALA A 52 -7.17 8.58 -3.73
N PHE A 53 -6.90 7.48 -4.43
CA PHE A 53 -6.18 7.46 -5.69
C PHE A 53 -7.03 6.86 -6.80
N PRO A 54 -6.85 7.28 -8.07
CA PRO A 54 -7.52 6.63 -9.18
C PRO A 54 -7.22 5.13 -9.22
N ILE A 55 -8.26 4.28 -9.31
CA ILE A 55 -8.14 2.82 -9.20
C ILE A 55 -7.12 2.23 -10.20
N HIS A 56 -7.01 2.82 -11.39
CA HIS A 56 -6.04 2.40 -12.41
C HIS A 56 -4.59 2.66 -11.98
N VAL A 57 -4.32 3.75 -11.25
CA VAL A 57 -2.99 4.05 -10.69
C VAL A 57 -2.66 3.03 -9.61
N SER A 58 -3.62 2.77 -8.71
CA SER A 58 -3.42 1.81 -7.62
C SER A 58 -3.14 0.40 -8.13
N LEU A 59 -3.87 -0.03 -9.16
CA LEU A 59 -3.63 -1.31 -9.82
C LEU A 59 -2.30 -1.34 -10.58
N ALA A 60 -1.94 -0.27 -11.30
CA ALA A 60 -0.67 -0.19 -12.01
C ALA A 60 0.53 -0.28 -11.06
N VAL A 61 0.51 0.46 -9.95
CA VAL A 61 1.58 0.42 -8.94
C VAL A 61 1.72 -0.97 -8.35
N MET A 62 0.61 -1.63 -8.00
CA MET A 62 0.62 -2.99 -7.46
C MET A 62 1.10 -4.02 -8.47
N ALA A 63 0.71 -3.89 -9.75
CA ALA A 63 1.17 -4.77 -10.82
C ALA A 63 2.68 -4.63 -11.07
N ILE A 64 3.18 -3.39 -11.10
CA ILE A 64 4.62 -3.12 -11.25
C ILE A 64 5.39 -3.69 -10.05
N LEU A 65 4.92 -3.46 -8.83
CA LEU A 65 5.55 -4.00 -7.63
C LEU A 65 5.60 -5.54 -7.67
N ALA A 66 4.50 -6.18 -8.06
CA ALA A 66 4.44 -7.63 -8.21
C ALA A 66 5.44 -8.13 -9.26
N ALA A 67 5.52 -7.48 -10.43
CA ALA A 67 6.48 -7.84 -11.47
C ALA A 67 7.94 -7.69 -10.99
N VAL A 68 8.26 -6.61 -10.27
CA VAL A 68 9.60 -6.38 -9.70
C VAL A 68 9.96 -7.46 -8.67
N MET A 69 9.02 -7.81 -7.78
CA MET A 69 9.23 -8.86 -6.78
C MET A 69 9.44 -10.23 -7.42
N ILE A 70 8.64 -10.57 -8.44
CA ILE A 70 8.79 -11.81 -9.20
C ILE A 70 10.14 -11.85 -9.92
N ALA A 71 10.51 -10.77 -10.61
CA ALA A 71 11.81 -10.67 -11.29
C ALA A 71 12.98 -10.81 -10.30
N GLY A 72 12.89 -10.14 -9.15
CA GLY A 72 13.88 -10.26 -8.07
C GLY A 72 13.99 -11.69 -7.53
N ALA A 73 12.85 -12.35 -7.32
CA ALA A 73 12.82 -13.75 -6.88
C ALA A 73 13.47 -14.69 -7.90
N VAL A 74 13.14 -14.53 -9.19
CA VAL A 74 13.74 -15.32 -10.29
C VAL A 74 15.25 -15.11 -10.35
N ILE A 75 15.73 -13.87 -10.24
CA ILE A 75 17.17 -13.58 -10.24
C ILE A 75 17.85 -14.21 -9.01
N SER A 76 17.26 -14.09 -7.82
CA SER A 76 17.84 -14.67 -6.60
C SER A 76 17.94 -16.20 -6.65
N PHE A 77 16.96 -16.87 -7.27
CA PHE A 77 16.97 -18.32 -7.44
C PHE A 77 18.03 -18.74 -8.47
N ASN A 78 18.10 -18.05 -9.61
CA ASN A 78 19.07 -18.36 -10.66
C ASN A 78 20.54 -18.14 -10.23
N ILE A 79 20.78 -17.23 -9.26
CA ILE A 79 22.12 -17.00 -8.69
C ILE A 79 22.47 -18.05 -7.61
N GLY A 80 21.47 -18.64 -6.94
CA GLY A 80 21.68 -19.65 -5.89
C GLY A 80 22.08 -21.03 -6.39
N ASP A 81 21.95 -21.28 -7.69
CA ASP A 81 22.21 -22.57 -8.34
C ASP A 81 23.65 -22.70 -8.91
N GLY A 82 24.54 -21.73 -8.66
CA GLY A 82 25.90 -21.65 -9.19
C GLY A 82 27.03 -21.95 -8.21
#